data_AF-A0A9W6THY9-F1
#
_entry.id   AF-A0A9W6THY9-F1
#
_cell.length_a   1.000
_cell.length_b   1.000
_cell.length_c   1.000
_cell.angle_alpha   90.00
_cell.angle_beta   90.00
_cell.angle_gamma   90.00
#
_symmetry.space_group_name_H-M   'P 1'
#
loop_
_entity.id
_entity.type
_entity.pdbx_description
1 polymer ?
#
loop_
_entity_poly.entity_id
_entity_poly.type
_entity_poly.pdbx_seq_one_letter_code
_entity_poly.pdbx_strand_id
1 'polypeptide(L)'
;MMTLQTPDGTCLVAGEDGDIEVSSKGNGCMWQTLLGATGEVFLRSVHGKFLCVEEDGTILADRPLNSTWETFQVVPHHAQNAAGVAGGVALRSFHGSYLCIDPLEKRVEVSDKPVPWDGGEIMSLVCNKADPHPLFVKIMRKYQTAAFVKNQVAKYGDLQHARMSVPEACKCLMELTGESEKEKSWVIKYMLATAAAVKEDGHPDWLQLAVFLRALGMLFLYWTDDDNAVLRSISAQEWMVKNSTWVVGEPIPNSIEFPELNELNPDHCNAIKGGSAANHCGLEHVVLPWTPDEFLHCVLSLNQTTLPAEALDIVRFWSFKTWYEQDNYDELCAPQDLDTKEWISSLGKVACVSEGSVQKTNVNNELPYYFQLAEKYLPDTLQW
;
A
#
# COMPACT_ATOMS: atom_id res chain seq x y z
N MET A 1 -16.55 -11.78 6.25
CA MET A 1 -17.84 -11.08 6.10
C MET A 1 -17.70 -9.69 6.67
N MET A 2 -18.32 -8.68 6.09
CA MET A 2 -18.30 -7.30 6.56
C MET A 2 -19.71 -6.74 6.61
N THR A 3 -19.88 -5.65 7.33
CA THR A 3 -21.10 -4.82 7.32
C THR A 3 -20.81 -3.52 6.58
N LEU A 4 -21.78 -3.05 5.81
CA LEU A 4 -21.76 -1.73 5.18
C LEU A 4 -22.71 -0.85 5.97
N GLN A 5 -22.26 0.28 6.50
CA GLN A 5 -23.04 1.04 7.49
C GLN A 5 -23.03 2.55 7.25
N THR A 6 -24.01 3.24 7.80
CA THR A 6 -24.06 4.70 7.97
C THR A 6 -23.36 5.11 9.28
N PRO A 7 -23.04 6.41 9.46
CA PRO A 7 -22.39 6.90 10.69
C PRO A 7 -23.19 6.68 11.97
N ASP A 8 -24.51 6.54 11.87
CA ASP A 8 -25.40 6.23 13.02
C ASP A 8 -25.49 4.72 13.35
N GLY A 9 -24.74 3.87 12.64
CA GLY A 9 -24.70 2.41 12.85
C GLY A 9 -25.80 1.63 12.12
N THR A 10 -26.60 2.28 11.27
CA THR A 10 -27.59 1.60 10.42
C THR A 10 -26.86 0.86 9.29
N CYS A 11 -27.25 -0.38 8.99
CA CYS A 11 -26.53 -1.23 8.03
C CYS A 11 -27.27 -1.38 6.70
N LEU A 12 -26.54 -1.59 5.61
CA LEU A 12 -27.06 -2.08 4.34
C LEU A 12 -27.45 -3.55 4.47
N VAL A 13 -28.70 -3.87 4.15
CA VAL A 13 -29.31 -5.19 4.24
C VAL A 13 -29.86 -5.58 2.88
N ALA A 14 -29.59 -6.82 2.45
CA ALA A 14 -30.28 -7.41 1.31
C ALA A 14 -31.53 -8.17 1.79
N GLY A 15 -32.67 -7.90 1.17
CA GLY A 15 -33.87 -8.71 1.32
C GLY A 15 -33.79 -10.04 0.59
N GLU A 16 -34.73 -10.95 0.87
CA GLU A 16 -34.79 -12.28 0.25
C GLU A 16 -35.07 -12.18 -1.26
N ASP A 17 -35.87 -11.19 -1.66
CA ASP A 17 -36.22 -10.94 -3.07
C ASP A 17 -35.12 -10.21 -3.84
N GLY A 18 -34.08 -9.72 -3.15
CA GLY A 18 -32.92 -9.03 -3.74
C GLY A 18 -33.04 -7.51 -3.75
N ASP A 19 -34.05 -6.96 -3.10
CA ASP A 19 -34.14 -5.56 -2.73
C ASP A 19 -33.08 -5.16 -1.70
N ILE A 20 -32.72 -3.88 -1.68
CA ILE A 20 -31.71 -3.34 -0.77
C ILE A 20 -32.35 -2.29 0.13
N GLU A 21 -32.16 -2.45 1.44
CA GLU A 21 -32.65 -1.54 2.47
C GLU A 21 -31.52 -1.11 3.41
N VAL A 22 -31.69 0.03 4.08
CA VAL A 22 -30.78 0.49 5.15
C VAL A 22 -31.54 0.36 6.47
N SER A 23 -31.13 -0.60 7.31
CA SER A 23 -31.87 -1.00 8.51
C SER A 23 -30.98 -1.12 9.76
N SER A 24 -31.55 -0.79 10.91
CA SER A 24 -30.90 -0.93 12.22
C SER A 24 -31.08 -2.33 12.83
N LYS A 25 -31.81 -3.22 12.14
CA LYS A 25 -32.05 -4.61 12.57
C LYS A 25 -31.03 -5.55 11.93
N GLY A 26 -30.29 -6.28 12.77
CA GLY A 26 -29.10 -7.06 12.39
C GLY A 26 -29.30 -8.40 11.67
N ASN A 27 -30.48 -8.68 11.09
CA ASN A 27 -30.64 -9.85 10.23
C ASN A 27 -30.31 -9.44 8.78
N GLY A 28 -29.27 -10.04 8.18
CA GLY A 28 -28.91 -9.82 6.77
C GLY A 28 -27.96 -8.65 6.49
N CYS A 29 -27.41 -7.98 7.51
CA CYS A 29 -26.43 -6.91 7.34
C CYS A 29 -25.02 -7.38 6.95
N MET A 30 -24.80 -8.70 6.94
CA MET A 30 -23.50 -9.32 6.70
C MET A 30 -23.32 -9.63 5.22
N TRP A 31 -22.22 -9.13 4.68
CA TRP A 31 -21.80 -9.33 3.31
C TRP A 31 -20.54 -10.18 3.29
N GLN A 32 -20.59 -11.32 2.62
CA GLN A 32 -19.39 -12.08 2.30
C GLN A 32 -18.64 -11.35 1.18
N THR A 33 -17.48 -10.81 1.53
CA THR A 33 -16.52 -10.24 0.58
C THR A 33 -15.76 -11.37 -0.11
N LEU A 34 -15.79 -11.38 -1.43
CA LEU A 34 -15.04 -12.31 -2.28
C LEU A 34 -14.11 -11.48 -3.17
N LEU A 35 -12.87 -11.94 -3.33
CA LEU A 35 -11.87 -11.26 -4.15
C LEU A 35 -11.80 -11.92 -5.53
N GLY A 36 -11.86 -11.12 -6.58
CA GLY A 36 -11.62 -11.53 -7.96
C GLY A 36 -10.13 -11.67 -8.26
N ALA A 37 -9.81 -12.37 -9.35
CA ALA A 37 -8.42 -12.62 -9.77
C ALA A 37 -7.64 -11.34 -10.08
N THR A 38 -8.34 -10.24 -10.38
CA THR A 38 -7.80 -8.93 -10.77
C THR A 38 -7.89 -7.89 -9.65
N GLY A 39 -8.25 -8.29 -8.41
CA GLY A 39 -8.41 -7.39 -7.27
C GLY A 39 -9.80 -6.76 -7.12
N GLU A 40 -10.75 -7.13 -7.98
CA GLU A 40 -12.16 -6.76 -7.83
C GLU A 40 -12.77 -7.37 -6.56
N VAL A 41 -13.74 -6.67 -5.97
CA VAL A 41 -14.49 -7.14 -4.81
C VAL A 41 -15.92 -7.45 -5.21
N PHE A 42 -16.39 -8.62 -4.78
CA PHE A 42 -17.80 -9.00 -4.85
C PHE A 42 -18.39 -9.06 -3.45
N LEU A 43 -19.62 -8.57 -3.31
CA LEU A 43 -20.34 -8.54 -2.04
C LEU A 43 -21.55 -9.46 -2.12
N ARG A 44 -21.46 -10.61 -1.46
CA ARG A 44 -22.52 -11.63 -1.44
C ARG A 44 -23.33 -11.52 -0.15
N SER A 45 -24.65 -11.41 -0.26
CA SER A 45 -25.57 -11.33 0.88
C SER A 45 -25.71 -12.67 1.61
N VAL A 46 -26.35 -12.65 2.78
CA VAL A 46 -26.71 -13.86 3.54
C VAL A 46 -27.65 -14.81 2.76
N HIS A 47 -28.37 -14.29 1.78
CA HIS A 47 -29.24 -15.06 0.88
C HIS A 47 -28.47 -15.68 -0.30
N GLY A 48 -27.16 -15.49 -0.34
CA GLY A 48 -26.28 -16.07 -1.34
C GLY A 48 -26.31 -15.36 -2.70
N LYS A 49 -26.93 -14.17 -2.77
CA LYS A 49 -27.03 -13.34 -3.97
C LYS A 49 -26.04 -12.17 -3.92
N PHE A 50 -25.59 -11.68 -5.07
CA PHE A 50 -24.54 -10.66 -5.17
C PHE A 50 -25.12 -9.26 -5.34
N LEU A 51 -24.50 -8.28 -4.67
CA LEU A 51 -24.76 -6.86 -4.88
C LEU A 51 -24.37 -6.45 -6.30
N CYS A 52 -25.27 -5.78 -7.00
CA CYS A 52 -25.16 -5.32 -8.37
C CYS A 52 -25.56 -3.85 -8.45
N VAL A 53 -24.85 -3.08 -9.27
CA VAL A 53 -25.24 -1.74 -9.68
C VAL A 53 -25.52 -1.79 -11.18
N GLU A 54 -26.76 -1.51 -11.56
CA GLU A 54 -27.20 -1.46 -12.96
C GLU A 54 -26.72 -0.18 -13.66
N GLU A 55 -26.77 -0.17 -15.00
CA GLU A 55 -26.36 0.98 -15.81
C GLU A 55 -27.18 2.26 -15.51
N ASP A 56 -28.44 2.11 -15.11
CA ASP A 56 -29.32 3.22 -14.72
C ASP A 56 -29.14 3.69 -13.27
N GLY A 57 -28.21 3.08 -12.53
CA GLY A 57 -27.92 3.37 -11.13
C GLY A 57 -28.78 2.62 -10.12
N THR A 58 -29.65 1.70 -10.57
CA THR A 58 -30.41 0.82 -9.68
C THR A 58 -29.47 -0.13 -8.94
N ILE A 59 -29.70 -0.33 -7.64
CA ILE A 59 -28.85 -1.17 -6.78
C ILE A 59 -29.68 -2.33 -6.23
N LEU A 60 -29.25 -3.56 -6.51
CA LEU A 60 -29.96 -4.79 -6.14
C LEU A 60 -28.98 -5.84 -5.60
N ALA A 61 -29.48 -6.81 -4.83
CA ALA A 61 -28.78 -8.04 -4.49
C ALA A 61 -29.56 -9.27 -4.97
N ASP A 62 -29.88 -9.33 -6.26
CA ASP A 62 -30.70 -10.39 -6.87
C ASP A 62 -29.88 -11.43 -7.66
N ARG A 63 -28.59 -11.16 -7.91
CA ARG A 63 -27.75 -11.91 -8.86
C ARG A 63 -27.24 -13.23 -8.26
N PRO A 64 -27.46 -14.39 -8.91
CA PRO A 64 -27.03 -15.69 -8.37
C PRO A 64 -25.55 -16.01 -8.62
N LEU A 65 -24.93 -15.29 -9.56
CA LEU A 65 -23.54 -15.47 -9.97
C LEU A 65 -22.83 -14.12 -9.92
N ASN A 66 -21.54 -14.14 -9.61
CA ASN A 66 -20.68 -12.98 -9.78
C ASN A 66 -20.16 -12.93 -11.21
N SER A 67 -20.57 -11.91 -11.94
CA SER A 67 -20.12 -11.59 -13.29
C SER A 67 -19.59 -10.16 -13.29
N THR A 68 -19.69 -9.45 -14.41
CA THR A 68 -19.13 -8.12 -14.58
C THR A 68 -19.81 -7.05 -13.72
N TRP A 69 -21.13 -7.05 -13.58
CA TRP A 69 -21.87 -5.92 -12.96
C TRP A 69 -21.91 -5.99 -11.44
N GLU A 70 -21.59 -7.16 -10.89
CA GLU A 70 -21.46 -7.41 -9.45
C GLU A 70 -20.06 -7.06 -8.91
N THR A 71 -19.23 -6.42 -9.73
CA THR A 71 -17.86 -6.02 -9.37
C THR A 71 -17.80 -4.63 -8.76
N PHE A 72 -16.98 -4.51 -7.72
CA PHE A 72 -16.57 -3.24 -7.13
C PHE A 72 -15.04 -3.14 -7.11
N GLN A 73 -14.50 -2.04 -7.61
CA GLN A 73 -13.11 -1.66 -7.40
C GLN A 73 -13.01 -0.86 -6.11
N VAL A 74 -12.10 -1.25 -5.23
CA VAL A 74 -11.78 -0.49 -4.03
C VAL A 74 -10.77 0.59 -4.41
N VAL A 75 -11.21 1.82 -4.51
CA VAL A 75 -10.39 2.97 -4.91
C VAL A 75 -10.01 3.76 -3.67
N PRO A 76 -8.74 4.17 -3.48
CA PRO A 76 -8.38 5.08 -2.39
C PRO A 76 -9.18 6.39 -2.48
N HIS A 77 -9.83 6.77 -1.38
CA HIS A 77 -10.52 8.06 -1.31
C HIS A 77 -9.56 9.12 -0.75
N HIS A 78 -9.36 10.21 -1.48
CA HIS A 78 -8.49 11.32 -1.08
C HIS A 78 -9.28 12.62 -1.09
N ALA A 79 -10.02 12.90 -0.01
CA ALA A 79 -10.61 14.23 0.14
C ALA A 79 -9.54 15.21 0.64
N GLN A 80 -9.36 16.33 -0.05
CA GLN A 80 -8.45 17.38 0.38
C GLN A 80 -9.11 18.20 1.49
N ASN A 81 -8.67 18.02 2.74
CA ASN A 81 -8.84 19.01 3.81
C ASN A 81 -7.53 19.80 3.99
N ALA A 82 -7.59 20.95 4.67
CA ALA A 82 -6.46 21.86 4.89
C ALA A 82 -5.24 21.23 5.60
N ALA A 83 -5.37 20.01 6.13
CA ALA A 83 -4.30 19.20 6.74
C ALA A 83 -3.74 18.08 5.82
N GLY A 84 -4.19 17.98 4.57
CA GLY A 84 -3.54 17.16 3.54
C GLY A 84 -3.82 15.65 3.56
N VAL A 85 -5.10 15.27 3.38
CA VAL A 85 -5.66 13.93 3.01
C VAL A 85 -6.61 13.37 4.08
N ALA A 86 -7.92 13.50 3.85
CA ALA A 86 -8.90 12.61 4.45
C ALA A 86 -8.85 11.26 3.72
N GLY A 87 -8.72 10.16 4.48
CA GLY A 87 -8.50 8.80 3.99
C GLY A 87 -9.77 8.01 3.64
N GLY A 88 -9.73 6.68 3.77
CA GLY A 88 -10.80 5.75 3.41
C GLY A 88 -10.70 5.17 2.00
N VAL A 89 -11.75 4.44 1.61
CA VAL A 89 -11.92 3.88 0.26
C VAL A 89 -13.24 4.29 -0.36
N ALA A 90 -13.33 4.30 -1.67
CA ALA A 90 -14.57 4.39 -2.41
C ALA A 90 -14.80 3.07 -3.14
N LEU A 91 -16.04 2.58 -3.16
CA LEU A 91 -16.42 1.35 -3.85
C LEU A 91 -16.96 1.74 -5.23
N ARG A 92 -16.11 1.65 -6.26
CA ARG A 92 -16.46 1.99 -7.64
C ARG A 92 -17.11 0.79 -8.34
N SER A 93 -18.32 0.94 -8.83
CA SER A 93 -19.04 -0.08 -9.60
C SER A 93 -18.39 -0.31 -10.98
N PHE A 94 -18.81 -1.38 -11.66
CA PHE A 94 -18.45 -1.66 -13.06
C PHE A 94 -18.74 -0.48 -14.01
N HIS A 95 -19.85 0.22 -13.81
CA HIS A 95 -20.25 1.38 -14.62
C HIS A 95 -19.52 2.68 -14.23
N GLY A 96 -18.61 2.61 -13.26
CA GLY A 96 -17.73 3.70 -12.87
C GLY A 96 -18.30 4.67 -11.84
N SER A 97 -19.56 4.48 -11.43
CA SER A 97 -20.20 5.19 -10.32
C SER A 97 -19.75 4.64 -8.96
N TYR A 98 -19.97 5.38 -7.88
CA TYR A 98 -19.52 4.99 -6.54
C TYR A 98 -20.70 4.66 -5.65
N LEU A 99 -20.64 3.52 -4.96
CA LEU A 99 -21.65 3.12 -3.99
C LEU A 99 -21.62 4.07 -2.79
N CYS A 100 -22.78 4.57 -2.36
CA CYS A 100 -22.91 5.31 -1.11
C CYS A 100 -24.25 5.06 -0.43
N ILE A 101 -24.31 5.40 0.86
CA ILE A 101 -25.56 5.41 1.63
C ILE A 101 -25.87 6.85 2.00
N ASP A 102 -27.05 7.33 1.59
CA ASP A 102 -27.58 8.62 2.03
C ASP A 102 -27.98 8.49 3.51
N PRO A 103 -27.29 9.17 4.44
CA PRO A 103 -27.58 9.06 5.86
C PRO A 103 -28.89 9.76 6.25
N LEU A 104 -29.37 10.73 5.45
CA LEU A 104 -30.61 11.46 5.71
C LEU A 104 -31.82 10.65 5.24
N GLU A 105 -31.77 10.16 4.00
CA GLU A 105 -32.87 9.40 3.38
C GLU A 105 -32.83 7.90 3.74
N LYS A 106 -31.76 7.43 4.40
CA LYS A 106 -31.54 6.02 4.78
C LYS A 106 -31.77 5.08 3.59
N ARG A 107 -31.13 5.38 2.48
CA ARG A 107 -31.18 4.58 1.26
C ARG A 107 -29.81 4.45 0.62
N VAL A 108 -29.62 3.37 -0.12
CA VAL A 108 -28.44 3.21 -0.96
C VAL A 108 -28.61 3.99 -2.25
N GLU A 109 -27.55 4.63 -2.72
CA GLU A 109 -27.53 5.34 -3.99
C GLU A 109 -26.15 5.28 -4.64
N VAL A 110 -26.08 5.72 -5.89
CA VAL A 110 -24.81 5.87 -6.63
C VAL A 110 -24.42 7.34 -6.68
N SER A 111 -23.12 7.60 -6.58
CA SER A 111 -22.52 8.92 -6.75
C SER A 111 -21.60 8.95 -7.95
N ASP A 112 -21.57 10.07 -8.67
CA ASP A 112 -20.57 10.33 -9.73
C ASP A 112 -19.19 10.67 -9.14
N LYS A 113 -19.14 11.00 -7.85
CA LYS A 113 -17.91 11.35 -7.14
C LYS A 113 -17.55 10.25 -6.14
N PRO A 114 -16.25 10.01 -5.89
CA PRO A 114 -15.82 9.12 -4.82
C PRO A 114 -16.47 9.50 -3.48
N VAL A 115 -17.01 8.50 -2.77
CA VAL A 115 -17.58 8.66 -1.42
C VAL A 115 -16.75 7.83 -0.45
N PRO A 116 -16.33 8.39 0.71
CA PRO A 116 -15.47 7.68 1.63
C PRO A 116 -16.24 6.63 2.43
N TRP A 117 -15.69 5.43 2.44
CA TRP A 117 -16.01 4.31 3.29
C TRP A 117 -14.81 4.00 4.17
N ASP A 118 -15.02 3.95 5.48
CA ASP A 118 -13.97 3.59 6.42
C ASP A 118 -14.55 3.02 7.71
N GLY A 119 -13.89 2.03 8.34
CA GLY A 119 -14.34 1.48 9.62
C GLY A 119 -13.17 1.03 10.49
N GLY A 120 -13.27 1.24 11.80
CA GLY A 120 -12.21 0.92 12.77
C GLY A 120 -11.88 -0.58 12.83
N GLU A 121 -12.88 -1.42 12.56
CA GLU A 121 -12.72 -2.86 12.46
C GLU A 121 -12.87 -3.33 11.00
N ILE A 122 -12.08 -4.32 10.57
CA ILE A 122 -12.15 -4.91 9.22
C ILE A 122 -13.55 -5.42 8.85
N MET A 123 -14.37 -5.72 9.85
CA MET A 123 -15.71 -6.29 9.67
C MET A 123 -16.79 -5.21 9.43
N SER A 124 -16.42 -3.94 9.31
CA SER A 124 -17.35 -2.84 9.07
C SER A 124 -16.74 -1.76 8.17
N LEU A 125 -17.51 -1.26 7.22
CA LEU A 125 -17.21 -0.04 6.47
C LEU A 125 -18.32 0.98 6.71
N VAL A 126 -17.96 2.17 7.19
CA VAL A 126 -18.90 3.26 7.46
C VAL A 126 -18.80 4.28 6.33
N CYS A 127 -19.90 4.46 5.59
CA CYS A 127 -20.05 5.45 4.54
C CYS A 127 -20.13 6.86 5.14
N ASN A 128 -19.55 7.87 4.47
CA ASN A 128 -19.59 9.27 4.88
C ASN A 128 -19.05 9.53 6.30
N LYS A 129 -18.06 8.74 6.73
CA LYS A 129 -17.36 8.98 8.00
C LYS A 129 -16.68 10.35 7.94
N ALA A 130 -16.82 11.15 9.01
CA ALA A 130 -16.26 12.51 9.07
C ALA A 130 -14.73 12.50 8.93
N ASP A 131 -14.07 11.53 9.57
CA ASP A 131 -12.62 11.35 9.56
C ASP A 131 -12.27 9.91 9.16
N PRO A 132 -12.33 9.60 7.86
CA PRO A 132 -11.94 8.29 7.35
C PRO A 132 -10.42 8.16 7.37
N HIS A 133 -9.95 7.04 7.90
CA HIS A 133 -8.52 6.70 7.92
C HIS A 133 -8.13 6.00 6.62
N PRO A 134 -6.94 6.25 6.05
CA PRO A 134 -6.55 5.56 4.81
C PRO A 134 -6.46 4.04 5.01
N LEU A 135 -6.99 3.26 4.06
CA LEU A 135 -7.00 1.80 4.15
C LEU A 135 -5.59 1.22 4.24
N PHE A 136 -4.64 1.76 3.46
CA PHE A 136 -3.25 1.30 3.50
C PHE A 136 -2.65 1.41 4.92
N VAL A 137 -3.00 2.47 5.67
CA VAL A 137 -2.53 2.66 7.05
C VAL A 137 -3.05 1.55 7.96
N LYS A 138 -4.34 1.20 7.83
CA LYS A 138 -4.94 0.09 8.61
C LYS A 138 -4.34 -1.25 8.25
N ILE A 139 -4.13 -1.51 6.96
CA ILE A 139 -3.50 -2.74 6.49
C ILE A 139 -2.09 -2.83 7.08
N MET A 140 -1.29 -1.78 6.92
CA MET A 140 0.06 -1.74 7.45
C MET A 140 0.06 -1.97 8.96
N ARG A 141 -0.73 -1.21 9.74
CA ARG A 141 -0.74 -1.37 11.20
C ARG A 141 -1.20 -2.74 11.64
N LYS A 142 -2.25 -3.29 11.04
CA LYS A 142 -2.81 -4.57 11.46
C LYS A 142 -1.92 -5.76 11.12
N TYR A 143 -1.38 -5.81 9.89
CA TYR A 143 -0.77 -7.03 9.36
C TYR A 143 0.74 -7.09 9.56
N GLN A 144 1.44 -5.96 9.64
CA GLN A 144 2.90 -5.91 9.79
C GLN A 144 3.32 -6.23 11.24
N THR A 145 3.35 -7.53 11.54
CA THR A 145 3.79 -8.13 12.81
C THR A 145 5.08 -8.91 12.59
N ALA A 146 5.86 -9.16 13.64
CA ALA A 146 7.08 -9.96 13.59
C ALA A 146 6.81 -11.37 13.04
N ALA A 147 5.67 -11.97 13.40
CA ALA A 147 5.25 -13.26 12.85
C ALA A 147 4.97 -13.18 11.34
N PHE A 148 4.25 -12.13 10.91
CA PHE A 148 3.97 -11.89 9.49
C PHE A 148 5.26 -11.66 8.70
N VAL A 149 6.10 -10.71 9.13
CA VAL A 149 7.36 -10.38 8.46
C VAL A 149 8.27 -11.59 8.37
N LYS A 150 8.41 -12.38 9.44
CA LYS A 150 9.21 -13.61 9.41
C LYS A 150 8.70 -14.62 8.37
N ASN A 151 7.38 -14.73 8.21
CA ASN A 151 6.80 -15.57 7.16
C ASN A 151 7.13 -15.00 5.77
N GLN A 152 6.99 -13.69 5.55
CA GLN A 152 7.35 -13.08 4.27
C GLN A 152 8.83 -13.28 3.92
N VAL A 153 9.75 -13.05 4.87
CA VAL A 153 11.19 -13.31 4.67
C VAL A 153 11.45 -14.78 4.34
N ALA A 154 10.80 -15.73 5.02
CA ALA A 154 10.96 -17.14 4.71
C ALA A 154 10.43 -17.52 3.32
N LYS A 155 9.39 -16.81 2.84
CA LYS A 155 8.73 -17.08 1.57
C LYS A 155 9.45 -16.42 0.38
N TYR A 156 10.00 -15.23 0.55
CA TYR A 156 10.54 -14.41 -0.54
C TYR A 156 12.05 -14.18 -0.43
N GLY A 157 12.66 -14.39 0.73
CA GLY A 157 14.06 -14.05 0.99
C GLY A 157 15.09 -14.95 0.30
N ASP A 158 14.69 -16.06 -0.33
CA ASP A 158 15.58 -16.91 -1.12
C ASP A 158 15.66 -16.50 -2.61
N LEU A 159 14.82 -15.55 -3.03
CA LEU A 159 14.75 -14.96 -4.37
C LEU A 159 14.61 -16.01 -5.50
N GLN A 160 13.91 -17.12 -5.23
CA GLN A 160 13.72 -18.20 -6.21
C GLN A 160 12.44 -18.03 -7.06
N HIS A 161 11.77 -16.88 -7.00
CA HIS A 161 10.48 -16.68 -7.68
C HIS A 161 10.65 -16.31 -9.15
N ALA A 162 11.68 -15.53 -9.48
CA ALA A 162 11.96 -15.17 -10.86
C ALA A 162 13.44 -14.85 -11.12
N ARG A 163 13.80 -14.88 -12.41
CA ARG A 163 15.09 -14.39 -12.91
C ARG A 163 14.80 -13.41 -14.03
N MET A 164 15.12 -12.15 -13.81
CA MET A 164 14.84 -11.09 -14.79
C MET A 164 15.88 -9.97 -14.70
N SER A 165 16.14 -9.36 -15.84
CA SER A 165 16.87 -8.11 -15.98
C SER A 165 16.04 -6.92 -15.46
N VAL A 166 16.68 -5.77 -15.24
CA VAL A 166 15.96 -4.55 -14.82
C VAL A 166 14.89 -4.10 -15.83
N PRO A 167 15.11 -4.13 -17.16
CA PRO A 167 14.05 -3.82 -18.12
C PRO A 167 12.85 -4.77 -18.08
N GLU A 168 13.08 -6.07 -17.87
CA GLU A 168 12.01 -7.05 -17.69
C GLU A 168 11.25 -6.81 -16.37
N ALA A 169 11.96 -6.50 -15.29
CA ALA A 169 11.38 -6.10 -14.01
C ALA A 169 10.50 -4.86 -14.12
N CYS A 170 10.92 -3.83 -14.87
CA CYS A 170 10.09 -2.66 -15.17
C CYS A 170 8.82 -3.04 -15.93
N LYS A 171 8.90 -3.99 -16.87
CA LYS A 171 7.72 -4.48 -17.60
C LYS A 171 6.73 -5.18 -16.67
N CYS A 172 7.21 -6.09 -15.83
CA CYS A 172 6.39 -6.73 -14.81
C CYS A 172 5.79 -5.69 -13.85
N LEU A 173 6.55 -4.70 -13.40
CA LEU A 173 6.01 -3.67 -12.51
C LEU A 173 4.84 -2.89 -13.13
N MET A 174 4.92 -2.55 -14.42
CA MET A 174 3.79 -1.91 -15.11
C MET A 174 2.56 -2.82 -15.15
N GLU A 175 2.74 -4.08 -15.54
CA GLU A 175 1.67 -5.06 -15.58
C GLU A 175 1.01 -5.27 -14.21
N LEU A 176 1.80 -5.25 -13.12
CA LEU A 176 1.31 -5.33 -11.73
C LEU A 176 0.39 -4.17 -11.37
N THR A 177 0.71 -2.98 -11.88
CA THR A 177 -0.08 -1.75 -11.68
C THR A 177 -1.24 -1.61 -12.68
N GLY A 178 -1.45 -2.59 -13.55
CA GLY A 178 -2.50 -2.55 -14.59
C GLY A 178 -2.18 -1.62 -15.76
N GLU A 179 -0.90 -1.28 -15.96
CA GLU A 179 -0.43 -0.35 -16.98
C GLU A 179 0.22 -1.10 -18.15
N SER A 180 -0.09 -0.69 -19.39
CA SER A 180 0.41 -1.35 -20.61
C SER A 180 1.35 -0.48 -21.47
N GLU A 181 1.30 0.85 -21.29
CA GLU A 181 2.12 1.81 -22.03
C GLU A 181 3.11 2.50 -21.11
N LYS A 182 4.42 2.25 -21.31
CA LYS A 182 5.48 2.83 -20.49
C LYS A 182 5.48 4.37 -20.48
N GLU A 183 5.08 5.01 -21.57
CA GLU A 183 5.03 6.47 -21.68
C GLU A 183 3.94 7.12 -20.83
N LYS A 184 2.91 6.35 -20.47
CA LYS A 184 1.79 6.79 -19.62
C LYS A 184 1.85 6.20 -18.22
N SER A 185 2.76 5.26 -17.97
CA SER A 185 2.93 4.57 -16.71
C SER A 185 3.25 5.56 -15.58
N TRP A 186 2.42 5.59 -14.53
CA TRP A 186 2.68 6.44 -13.37
C TRP A 186 3.90 5.93 -12.61
N VAL A 187 4.00 4.61 -12.42
CA VAL A 187 5.09 4.02 -11.62
C VAL A 187 6.46 4.23 -12.26
N ILE A 188 6.58 4.06 -13.59
CA ILE A 188 7.85 4.31 -14.30
C ILE A 188 8.19 5.80 -14.27
N LYS A 189 7.22 6.69 -14.50
CA LYS A 189 7.44 8.13 -14.38
C LYS A 189 7.87 8.54 -12.98
N TYR A 190 7.30 7.93 -11.94
CA TYR A 190 7.66 8.19 -10.55
C TYR A 190 9.11 7.75 -10.25
N MET A 191 9.51 6.55 -10.67
CA MET A 191 10.89 6.07 -10.54
C MET A 191 11.88 7.03 -11.19
N LEU A 192 11.56 7.50 -12.40
CA LEU A 192 12.40 8.43 -13.15
C LEU A 192 12.44 9.82 -12.51
N ALA A 193 11.29 10.39 -12.14
CA ALA A 193 11.21 11.72 -11.55
C ALA A 193 12.00 11.83 -10.24
N THR A 194 11.85 10.83 -9.36
CA THR A 194 12.55 10.79 -8.08
C THR A 194 14.06 10.64 -8.27
N ALA A 195 14.51 9.73 -9.14
CA ALA A 195 15.92 9.57 -9.45
C ALA A 195 16.52 10.78 -10.18
N ALA A 196 15.73 11.45 -11.03
CA ALA A 196 16.15 12.66 -11.74
C ALA A 196 16.34 13.83 -10.79
N ALA A 197 15.48 13.99 -9.78
CA ALA A 197 15.66 15.00 -8.74
C ALA A 197 16.98 14.77 -7.97
N VAL A 198 17.29 13.50 -7.63
CA VAL A 198 18.55 13.13 -6.97
C VAL A 198 19.75 13.42 -7.86
N LYS A 199 19.63 13.17 -9.17
CA LYS A 199 20.66 13.53 -10.16
C LYS A 199 20.88 15.03 -10.28
N GLU A 200 19.80 15.81 -10.33
CA GLU A 200 19.84 17.28 -10.44
C GLU A 200 20.46 17.94 -9.21
N ASP A 201 20.28 17.34 -8.04
CA ASP A 201 20.93 17.78 -6.79
C ASP A 201 22.43 17.44 -6.73
N GLY A 202 22.96 16.68 -7.70
CA GLY A 202 24.39 16.39 -7.84
C GLY A 202 24.87 15.16 -7.08
N HIS A 203 23.97 14.29 -6.64
CA HIS A 203 24.31 13.03 -5.99
C HIS A 203 24.96 12.01 -6.94
N PRO A 204 25.76 11.06 -6.42
CA PRO A 204 26.45 10.06 -7.24
C PRO A 204 25.48 9.12 -7.97
N ASP A 205 25.95 8.55 -9.06
CA ASP A 205 25.17 7.69 -9.95
C ASP A 205 24.64 6.41 -9.30
N TRP A 206 25.40 5.79 -8.38
CA TRP A 206 24.90 4.65 -7.59
C TRP A 206 23.67 5.02 -6.76
N LEU A 207 23.59 6.27 -6.27
CA LEU A 207 22.47 6.74 -5.46
C LEU A 207 21.25 7.04 -6.33
N GLN A 208 21.47 7.65 -7.49
CA GLN A 208 20.43 7.84 -8.50
C GLN A 208 19.81 6.49 -8.89
N LEU A 209 20.65 5.46 -9.10
CA LEU A 209 20.19 4.11 -9.39
C LEU A 209 19.43 3.49 -8.21
N ALA A 210 19.94 3.60 -6.98
CA ALA A 210 19.27 3.07 -5.79
C ALA A 210 17.84 3.61 -5.66
N VAL A 211 17.63 4.92 -5.87
CA VAL A 211 16.31 5.55 -5.85
C VAL A 211 15.45 5.10 -7.03
N PHE A 212 16.01 5.01 -8.23
CA PHE A 212 15.31 4.52 -9.42
C PHE A 212 14.73 3.11 -9.21
N LEU A 213 15.48 2.20 -8.59
CA LEU A 213 15.08 0.80 -8.45
C LEU A 213 13.96 0.57 -7.44
N ARG A 214 13.68 1.52 -6.53
CA ARG A 214 12.81 1.31 -5.36
C ARG A 214 11.46 0.69 -5.66
N ALA A 215 10.77 1.16 -6.69
CA ALA A 215 9.45 0.64 -7.02
C ALA A 215 9.47 -0.81 -7.55
N LEU A 216 10.62 -1.32 -8.04
CA LEU A 216 10.77 -2.74 -8.40
C LEU A 216 10.65 -3.66 -7.18
N GLY A 217 10.83 -3.12 -5.98
CA GLY A 217 10.53 -3.81 -4.73
C GLY A 217 9.07 -4.28 -4.63
N MET A 218 8.14 -3.71 -5.40
CA MET A 218 6.75 -4.17 -5.41
C MET A 218 6.57 -5.54 -6.09
N LEU A 219 7.57 -6.08 -6.80
CA LEU A 219 7.43 -7.31 -7.57
C LEU A 219 7.07 -8.53 -6.72
N PHE A 220 7.39 -8.56 -5.42
CA PHE A 220 6.93 -9.66 -4.55
C PHE A 220 5.40 -9.81 -4.53
N LEU A 221 4.67 -8.72 -4.81
CA LEU A 221 3.20 -8.72 -4.88
C LEU A 221 2.66 -9.67 -5.95
N TYR A 222 3.43 -9.98 -7.01
CA TYR A 222 3.04 -11.00 -8.00
C TYR A 222 2.83 -12.37 -7.38
N TRP A 223 3.66 -12.72 -6.39
CA TRP A 223 3.71 -14.05 -5.80
C TRP A 223 3.02 -14.10 -4.43
N THR A 224 2.19 -13.11 -4.12
CA THR A 224 1.32 -13.16 -2.92
C THR A 224 0.23 -14.24 -3.09
N ASP A 225 -0.15 -14.87 -2.00
CA ASP A 225 -1.23 -15.86 -1.91
C ASP A 225 -2.31 -15.35 -0.95
N ASP A 226 -3.22 -16.22 -0.53
CA ASP A 226 -4.35 -15.83 0.32
C ASP A 226 -3.92 -15.20 1.66
N ASP A 227 -2.73 -15.57 2.19
CA ASP A 227 -2.24 -15.10 3.49
C ASP A 227 -1.73 -13.64 3.44
N ASN A 228 -1.32 -13.17 2.26
CA ASN A 228 -0.78 -11.82 2.06
C ASN A 228 -1.37 -11.07 0.86
N ALA A 229 -2.47 -11.58 0.28
CA ALA A 229 -3.21 -10.93 -0.81
C ALA A 229 -3.68 -9.51 -0.46
N VAL A 230 -3.89 -9.22 0.84
CA VAL A 230 -4.24 -7.88 1.31
C VAL A 230 -3.19 -6.83 0.96
N LEU A 231 -1.92 -7.21 0.79
CA LEU A 231 -0.87 -6.27 0.37
C LEU A 231 -1.03 -5.84 -1.09
N ARG A 232 -1.68 -6.65 -1.94
CA ARG A 232 -1.99 -6.27 -3.33
C ARG A 232 -3.03 -5.16 -3.43
N SER A 233 -3.84 -4.93 -2.38
CA SER A 233 -4.82 -3.85 -2.41
C SER A 233 -4.21 -2.47 -2.11
N ILE A 234 -2.93 -2.41 -1.78
CA ILE A 234 -2.20 -1.15 -1.59
C ILE A 234 -1.67 -0.69 -2.95
N SER A 235 -2.04 0.51 -3.36
CA SER A 235 -1.63 1.08 -4.65
C SER A 235 -0.13 1.39 -4.70
N ALA A 236 0.43 1.46 -5.91
CA ALA A 236 1.82 1.87 -6.10
C ALA A 236 2.12 3.25 -5.48
N GLN A 237 1.17 4.19 -5.57
CA GLN A 237 1.32 5.51 -4.97
C GLN A 237 1.37 5.46 -3.43
N GLU A 238 0.55 4.63 -2.79
CA GLU A 238 0.59 4.45 -1.35
C GLU A 238 1.90 3.80 -0.91
N TRP A 239 2.33 2.74 -1.61
CA TRP A 239 3.62 2.09 -1.36
C TRP A 239 4.79 3.05 -1.47
N MET A 240 4.81 3.90 -2.49
CA MET A 240 6.00 4.71 -2.76
C MET A 240 6.04 6.05 -2.03
N VAL A 241 4.89 6.66 -1.77
CA VAL A 241 4.83 8.04 -1.25
C VAL A 241 4.46 8.07 0.23
N LYS A 242 3.54 7.19 0.65
CA LYS A 242 2.87 7.29 1.96
C LYS A 242 3.39 6.29 3.00
N ASN A 243 4.27 5.38 2.60
CA ASN A 243 4.75 4.33 3.48
C ASN A 243 5.67 4.88 4.58
N SER A 244 5.23 4.79 5.83
CA SER A 244 5.99 5.07 7.04
C SER A 244 6.00 3.81 7.91
N THR A 245 7.18 3.26 8.13
CA THR A 245 7.39 2.00 8.87
C THR A 245 7.96 2.26 10.26
N TRP A 246 8.04 1.21 11.07
CA TRP A 246 8.45 1.18 12.47
C TRP A 246 9.26 -0.10 12.74
N VAL A 247 9.76 -0.31 13.95
CA VAL A 247 10.39 -1.60 14.31
C VAL A 247 9.30 -2.59 14.75
N VAL A 248 9.12 -3.70 14.03
CA VAL A 248 8.13 -4.71 14.42
C VAL A 248 8.56 -5.44 15.69
N GLY A 249 7.59 -5.81 16.53
CA GLY A 249 7.86 -6.34 17.87
C GLY A 249 8.05 -5.26 18.94
N GLU A 250 8.22 -3.99 18.56
CA GLU A 250 8.38 -2.85 19.48
C GLU A 250 7.11 -1.99 19.57
N PRO A 251 6.97 -1.15 20.61
CA PRO A 251 5.90 -0.16 20.65
C PRO A 251 6.01 0.80 19.47
N ILE A 252 4.99 0.80 18.61
CA ILE A 252 4.83 1.81 17.56
C ILE A 252 4.73 3.22 18.19
N PRO A 253 5.54 4.20 17.75
CA PRO A 253 5.54 5.56 18.27
C PRO A 253 4.21 6.27 18.06
N ASN A 254 3.83 7.13 19.01
CA ASN A 254 2.65 7.98 18.88
C ASN A 254 2.84 9.16 17.93
N SER A 255 4.07 9.40 17.44
CA SER A 255 4.38 10.42 16.43
C SER A 255 3.99 9.98 15.01
N ILE A 256 3.77 8.68 14.78
CA ILE A 256 3.33 8.17 13.48
C ILE A 256 1.93 8.72 13.17
N GLU A 257 1.65 9.03 11.91
CA GLU A 257 0.31 9.46 11.47
C GLU A 257 -0.74 8.45 11.93
N PHE A 258 -1.90 8.88 12.45
CA PHE A 258 -2.98 8.03 13.01
C PHE A 258 -2.54 7.03 14.11
N PRO A 259 -1.97 7.51 15.23
CA PRO A 259 -1.45 6.65 16.30
C PRO A 259 -2.54 5.82 17.00
N GLU A 260 -3.81 6.23 16.97
CA GLU A 260 -4.95 5.46 17.47
C GLU A 260 -5.11 4.10 16.77
N LEU A 261 -4.55 3.94 15.57
CA LEU A 261 -4.57 2.67 14.85
C LEU A 261 -3.47 1.71 15.30
N ASN A 262 -2.54 2.13 16.17
CA ASN A 262 -1.48 1.26 16.69
C ASN A 262 -2.06 0.08 17.50
N GLU A 263 -3.24 0.26 18.11
CA GLU A 263 -3.98 -0.80 18.81
C GLU A 263 -4.42 -1.96 17.90
N LEU A 264 -4.45 -1.75 16.58
CA LEU A 264 -4.71 -2.82 15.62
C LEU A 264 -3.54 -3.82 15.52
N ASN A 265 -2.34 -3.41 15.93
CA ASN A 265 -1.16 -4.26 15.87
C ASN A 265 -1.00 -5.05 17.18
N PRO A 266 -1.06 -6.39 17.14
CA PRO A 266 -0.89 -7.20 18.34
C PRO A 266 0.51 -7.10 18.94
N ASP A 267 1.56 -6.88 18.14
CA ASP A 267 2.92 -6.71 18.66
C ASP A 267 3.05 -5.44 19.48
N HIS A 268 2.49 -4.32 19.00
CA HIS A 268 2.42 -3.07 19.75
C HIS A 268 1.71 -3.27 21.11
N CYS A 269 0.54 -3.90 21.08
CA CYS A 269 -0.24 -4.20 22.28
C CYS A 269 0.52 -5.09 23.28
N ASN A 270 1.30 -6.04 22.78
CA ASN A 270 2.11 -6.94 23.60
C ASN A 270 3.33 -6.23 24.17
N ALA A 271 4.04 -5.43 23.38
CA ALA A 271 5.23 -4.70 23.79
C ALA A 271 4.92 -3.66 24.88
N ILE A 272 3.78 -2.96 24.79
CA ILE A 272 3.32 -2.05 25.87
C ILE A 272 3.10 -2.79 27.20
N LYS A 273 2.63 -4.05 27.15
CA LYS A 273 2.33 -4.85 28.36
C LYS A 273 3.54 -5.59 28.91
N GLY A 274 4.42 -6.07 28.04
CA GLY A 274 5.51 -7.00 28.36
C GLY A 274 6.91 -6.39 28.33
N GLY A 275 7.04 -5.13 27.90
CA GLY A 275 8.33 -4.46 27.70
C GLY A 275 8.92 -4.70 26.31
N SER A 276 9.83 -3.80 25.91
CA SER A 276 10.64 -3.87 24.69
C SER A 276 11.57 -5.08 24.70
N ALA A 277 11.77 -5.73 23.55
CA ALA A 277 12.65 -6.88 23.40
C ALA A 277 13.97 -6.53 22.67
N ALA A 278 14.06 -5.34 22.09
CA ALA A 278 15.21 -4.91 21.31
C ALA A 278 16.40 -4.58 22.21
N ASN A 279 17.50 -5.30 22.00
CA ASN A 279 18.81 -4.96 22.55
C ASN A 279 19.46 -3.90 21.64
N HIS A 280 20.26 -3.00 22.22
CA HIS A 280 21.08 -2.01 21.51
C HIS A 280 22.14 -2.70 20.64
N CYS A 281 21.81 -3.05 19.40
CA CYS A 281 22.70 -3.82 18.51
C CYS A 281 22.83 -3.27 17.08
N GLY A 282 22.26 -2.09 16.79
CA GLY A 282 22.31 -1.45 15.46
C GLY A 282 21.08 -1.77 14.60
N LEU A 283 20.74 -0.85 13.70
CA LEU A 283 19.57 -1.00 12.82
C LEU A 283 19.70 -2.13 11.81
N GLU A 284 20.92 -2.62 11.57
CA GLU A 284 21.14 -3.82 10.77
C GLU A 284 20.36 -5.04 11.29
N HIS A 285 20.16 -5.15 12.61
CA HIS A 285 19.57 -6.33 13.27
C HIS A 285 18.09 -6.16 13.62
N VAL A 286 17.52 -4.97 13.39
CA VAL A 286 16.09 -4.74 13.63
C VAL A 286 15.26 -5.38 12.52
N VAL A 287 14.06 -5.79 12.88
CA VAL A 287 13.09 -6.31 11.93
C VAL A 287 12.15 -5.16 11.56
N LEU A 288 12.04 -4.86 10.27
CA LEU A 288 11.14 -3.83 9.72
C LEU A 288 9.92 -4.48 9.04
N PRO A 289 8.80 -3.75 8.90
CA PRO A 289 7.68 -4.17 8.09
C PRO A 289 8.09 -4.66 6.71
N TRP A 290 7.43 -5.71 6.23
CA TRP A 290 7.66 -6.26 4.90
C TRP A 290 7.04 -5.35 3.84
N THR A 291 7.89 -4.62 3.14
CA THR A 291 7.51 -3.56 2.19
C THR A 291 8.36 -3.69 0.91
N PRO A 292 8.04 -2.93 -0.16
CA PRO A 292 8.89 -2.89 -1.35
C PRO A 292 10.37 -2.58 -1.03
N ASP A 293 10.62 -1.71 -0.06
CA ASP A 293 11.97 -1.31 0.34
C ASP A 293 12.76 -2.48 0.95
N GLU A 294 12.14 -3.23 1.87
CA GLU A 294 12.75 -4.40 2.52
C GLU A 294 13.00 -5.53 1.51
N PHE A 295 12.02 -5.81 0.63
CA PHE A 295 12.19 -6.82 -0.40
C PHE A 295 13.28 -6.44 -1.42
N LEU A 296 13.32 -5.18 -1.87
CA LEU A 296 14.39 -4.72 -2.75
C LEU A 296 15.76 -4.76 -2.06
N HIS A 297 15.84 -4.45 -0.76
CA HIS A 297 17.07 -4.62 -0.01
C HIS A 297 17.55 -6.08 -0.05
N CYS A 298 16.64 -7.07 0.12
CA CYS A 298 17.00 -8.49 -0.07
C CYS A 298 17.52 -8.76 -1.48
N VAL A 299 16.83 -8.29 -2.52
CA VAL A 299 17.24 -8.45 -3.93
C VAL A 299 18.65 -7.91 -4.16
N LEU A 300 18.94 -6.68 -3.74
CA LEU A 300 20.22 -6.03 -3.99
C LEU A 300 21.36 -6.63 -3.14
N SER A 301 21.07 -7.12 -1.94
CA SER A 301 22.05 -7.70 -1.01
C SER A 301 22.45 -9.13 -1.38
N LEU A 302 21.52 -9.93 -1.91
CA LEU A 302 21.74 -11.34 -2.24
C LEU A 302 22.21 -11.55 -3.68
N ASN A 303 22.00 -10.58 -4.56
CA ASN A 303 22.62 -10.58 -5.88
C ASN A 303 24.04 -10.00 -5.81
N GLN A 304 24.93 -10.44 -6.71
CA GLN A 304 26.32 -9.97 -6.79
C GLN A 304 26.37 -8.58 -7.44
N THR A 305 25.91 -7.55 -6.72
CA THR A 305 25.95 -6.16 -7.16
C THR A 305 27.29 -5.50 -6.80
N THR A 306 27.61 -4.38 -7.44
CA THR A 306 28.77 -3.53 -7.11
C THR A 306 28.34 -2.21 -6.44
N LEU A 307 27.11 -2.17 -5.94
CA LEU A 307 26.59 -1.03 -5.18
C LEU A 307 27.33 -0.92 -3.83
N PRO A 308 27.58 0.31 -3.35
CA PRO A 308 28.15 0.51 -2.02
C PRO A 308 27.12 0.17 -0.92
N ALA A 309 27.60 -0.07 0.30
CA ALA A 309 26.74 -0.44 1.43
C ALA A 309 25.67 0.62 1.73
N GLU A 310 26.05 1.89 1.58
CA GLU A 310 25.18 3.05 1.75
C GLU A 310 23.97 3.03 0.79
N ALA A 311 24.12 2.43 -0.40
CA ALA A 311 22.99 2.25 -1.32
C ALA A 311 21.96 1.26 -0.76
N LEU A 312 22.44 0.19 -0.13
CA LEU A 312 21.59 -0.85 0.48
C LEU A 312 20.87 -0.31 1.71
N ASP A 313 21.55 0.51 2.52
CA ASP A 313 20.98 1.16 3.70
C ASP A 313 19.91 2.18 3.31
N ILE A 314 20.17 3.01 2.29
CA ILE A 314 19.19 3.97 1.77
C ILE A 314 17.94 3.26 1.25
N VAL A 315 18.09 2.14 0.54
CA VAL A 315 16.95 1.34 0.08
C VAL A 315 16.18 0.77 1.28
N ARG A 316 16.87 0.10 2.21
CA ARG A 316 16.24 -0.58 3.35
C ARG A 316 15.47 0.39 4.24
N PHE A 317 16.09 1.52 4.59
CA PHE A 317 15.56 2.44 5.58
C PHE A 317 14.67 3.54 4.99
N TRP A 318 14.42 3.55 3.67
CA TRP A 318 13.64 4.63 3.04
C TRP A 318 12.26 4.81 3.65
N SER A 319 11.53 3.74 3.87
CA SER A 319 10.21 3.83 4.49
C SER A 319 10.27 4.04 6.00
N PHE A 320 11.44 3.96 6.65
CA PHE A 320 11.60 4.04 8.10
C PHE A 320 11.56 5.47 8.64
N LYS A 321 10.54 6.23 8.19
CA LYS A 321 10.30 7.64 8.52
C LYS A 321 10.09 7.90 10.00
N THR A 322 9.56 6.93 10.75
CA THR A 322 9.43 7.08 12.21
C THR A 322 10.79 7.25 12.89
N TRP A 323 11.86 6.71 12.30
CA TRP A 323 13.21 6.94 12.77
C TRP A 323 13.78 8.27 12.29
N TYR A 324 13.91 8.47 10.97
CA TYR A 324 14.70 9.59 10.45
C TYR A 324 13.93 10.91 10.28
N GLU A 325 12.59 10.92 10.28
CA GLU A 325 11.77 12.14 10.22
C GLU A 325 11.16 12.52 11.58
N GLN A 326 11.01 11.54 12.48
CA GLN A 326 10.28 11.72 13.75
C GLN A 326 11.14 11.44 15.00
N ASP A 327 12.43 11.15 14.83
CA ASP A 327 13.40 10.97 15.91
C ASP A 327 13.02 9.89 16.95
N ASN A 328 12.49 8.76 16.49
CA ASN A 328 12.29 7.57 17.33
C ASN A 328 13.39 6.54 17.10
N TYR A 329 13.56 5.59 18.03
CA TYR A 329 14.48 4.45 17.88
C TYR A 329 15.99 4.79 17.87
N ASP A 330 16.37 6.00 18.25
CA ASP A 330 17.79 6.39 18.38
C ASP A 330 18.53 5.49 19.39
N GLU A 331 17.81 4.96 20.37
CA GLU A 331 18.35 3.99 21.31
C GLU A 331 18.78 2.69 20.61
N LEU A 332 18.18 2.28 19.50
CA LEU A 332 18.53 1.04 18.79
C LEU A 332 19.74 1.19 17.87
N CYS A 333 20.12 2.43 17.57
CA CYS A 333 21.13 2.77 16.59
C CYS A 333 22.56 2.45 17.06
N ALA A 334 23.38 1.97 16.13
CA ALA A 334 24.83 1.99 16.21
C ALA A 334 25.36 3.33 15.67
N PRO A 335 26.64 3.71 15.94
CA PRO A 335 27.17 4.99 15.49
C PRO A 335 27.07 5.24 13.98
N GLN A 336 27.26 4.21 13.15
CA GLN A 336 27.13 4.31 11.70
C GLN A 336 25.71 4.63 11.22
N ASP A 337 24.69 4.25 11.99
CA ASP A 337 23.29 4.49 11.61
C ASP A 337 22.96 5.98 11.63
N LEU A 338 23.65 6.78 12.46
CA LEU A 338 23.43 8.23 12.55
C LEU A 338 23.83 8.97 11.26
N ASP A 339 24.90 8.54 10.62
CA ASP A 339 25.33 9.08 9.33
C ASP A 339 24.26 8.74 8.26
N THR A 340 23.76 7.50 8.25
CA THR A 340 22.66 7.08 7.39
C THR A 340 21.38 7.89 7.63
N LYS A 341 21.06 8.19 8.90
CA LYS A 341 19.90 9.01 9.30
C LYS A 341 19.95 10.40 8.68
N GLU A 342 21.11 11.07 8.74
CA GLU A 342 21.29 12.41 8.17
C GLU A 342 21.17 12.38 6.64
N TRP A 343 21.82 11.39 6.01
CA TRP A 343 21.78 11.21 4.55
C TRP A 343 20.37 10.98 4.04
N ILE A 344 19.63 10.04 4.64
CA ILE A 344 18.30 9.69 4.18
C ILE A 344 17.27 10.81 4.45
N SER A 345 17.43 11.56 5.54
CA SER A 345 16.60 12.74 5.84
C SER A 345 16.82 13.87 4.82
N SER A 346 18.07 14.10 4.39
CA SER A 346 18.37 15.05 3.31
C SER A 346 17.81 14.56 1.98
N LEU A 347 18.06 13.30 1.63
CA LEU A 347 17.66 12.69 0.37
C LEU A 347 16.12 12.63 0.22
N GLY A 348 15.39 12.34 1.30
CA GLY A 348 13.94 12.31 1.31
C GLY A 348 13.32 13.65 0.89
N LYS A 349 13.95 14.78 1.24
CA LYS A 349 13.51 16.12 0.82
C LYS A 349 13.75 16.35 -0.68
N VAL A 350 14.90 15.90 -1.19
CA VAL A 350 15.27 16.02 -2.60
C VAL A 350 14.37 15.15 -3.49
N ALA A 351 14.17 13.89 -3.10
CA ALA A 351 13.37 12.94 -3.86
C ALA A 351 11.85 13.13 -3.70
N CYS A 352 11.40 14.07 -2.85
CA CYS A 352 9.99 14.41 -2.71
C CYS A 352 9.49 15.24 -3.91
N VAL A 353 9.13 14.55 -4.98
CA VAL A 353 8.67 15.17 -6.23
C VAL A 353 7.15 15.41 -6.25
N SER A 354 6.73 16.51 -6.88
CA SER A 354 5.31 16.82 -7.06
C SER A 354 4.66 15.93 -8.12
N GLU A 355 3.35 15.68 -8.02
CA GLU A 355 2.59 14.96 -9.05
C GLU A 355 2.74 15.62 -10.44
N GLY A 356 2.80 16.96 -10.48
CA GLY A 356 3.03 17.70 -11.72
C GLY A 356 4.41 17.44 -12.34
N SER A 357 5.43 17.15 -11.53
CA SER A 357 6.76 16.75 -11.99
C SER A 357 6.72 15.35 -12.57
N VAL A 358 6.12 14.39 -11.85
CA VAL A 358 5.93 13.00 -12.29
C VAL A 358 5.23 12.96 -13.65
N GLN A 359 4.13 13.70 -13.82
CA GLN A 359 3.38 13.68 -15.08
C GLN A 359 4.17 14.21 -16.29
N LYS A 360 5.09 15.17 -16.06
CA LYS A 360 5.92 15.80 -17.10
C LYS A 360 7.15 15.00 -17.49
N THR A 361 7.54 13.98 -16.70
CA THR A 361 8.72 13.15 -16.95
C THR A 361 8.68 12.48 -18.32
N ASN A 362 9.78 12.57 -19.06
CA ASN A 362 9.88 12.02 -20.40
C ASN A 362 10.57 10.65 -20.37
N VAL A 363 9.75 9.60 -20.30
CA VAL A 363 10.20 8.21 -20.17
C VAL A 363 11.19 7.80 -21.25
N ASN A 364 10.94 8.15 -22.51
CA ASN A 364 11.78 7.71 -23.63
C ASN A 364 13.17 8.37 -23.64
N ASN A 365 13.30 9.57 -23.06
CA ASN A 365 14.57 10.27 -22.97
C ASN A 365 15.38 9.85 -21.73
N GLU A 366 14.70 9.61 -20.61
CA GLU A 366 15.37 9.41 -19.31
C GLU A 366 15.65 7.94 -19.00
N LEU A 367 14.74 7.02 -19.34
CA LEU A 367 14.87 5.60 -19.00
C LEU A 367 16.15 4.93 -19.51
N PRO A 368 16.64 5.21 -20.75
CA PRO A 368 17.90 4.62 -21.22
C PRO A 368 19.11 4.92 -20.34
N TYR A 369 19.15 6.10 -19.71
CA TYR A 369 20.23 6.47 -18.79
C TYR A 369 20.27 5.57 -17.55
N TYR A 370 19.11 5.30 -16.94
CA TYR A 370 19.05 4.45 -15.74
C TYR A 370 19.28 2.98 -16.04
N PHE A 371 18.93 2.51 -17.24
CA PHE A 371 19.33 1.17 -17.69
C PHE A 371 20.85 1.05 -17.86
N GLN A 372 21.53 2.08 -18.36
CA GLN A 372 23.01 2.09 -18.38
C GLN A 372 23.62 2.08 -16.97
N LEU A 373 22.99 2.76 -16.00
CA LEU A 373 23.41 2.66 -14.60
C LEU A 373 23.21 1.24 -14.06
N ALA A 374 22.07 0.61 -14.36
CA ALA A 374 21.82 -0.78 -13.99
C ALA A 374 22.91 -1.72 -14.57
N GLU A 375 23.25 -1.59 -15.85
CA GLU A 375 24.35 -2.35 -16.48
C GLU A 375 25.71 -2.10 -15.81
N LYS A 376 25.95 -0.88 -15.29
CA LYS A 376 27.18 -0.55 -14.57
C LYS A 376 27.28 -1.23 -13.21
N TYR A 377 26.17 -1.32 -12.47
CA TYR A 377 26.19 -1.68 -11.04
C TYR A 377 25.63 -3.07 -10.72
N LEU A 378 24.82 -3.63 -11.60
CA LEU A 378 24.06 -4.85 -11.37
C LEU A 378 24.49 -5.93 -12.38
N PRO A 379 24.32 -7.22 -12.04
CA PRO A 379 24.44 -8.28 -13.03
C PRO A 379 23.33 -8.17 -14.09
N ASP A 380 23.58 -8.71 -15.29
CA ASP A 380 22.60 -8.73 -16.40
C ASP A 380 21.26 -9.33 -16.01
N THR A 381 21.26 -10.28 -15.07
CA THR A 381 20.07 -10.95 -14.55
C THR A 381 20.14 -11.01 -13.04
N LEU A 382 19.07 -10.54 -12.40
CA LEU A 382 18.87 -10.60 -10.96
C LEU A 382 17.94 -11.77 -10.61
N GLN A 383 18.16 -12.36 -9.44
CA GLN A 383 17.21 -13.24 -8.78
C GLN A 383 16.23 -12.39 -7.97
N TRP A 384 14.93 -12.68 -8.09
CA TRP A 384 13.83 -11.97 -7.45
C TRP A 384 12.95 -12.92 -6.66
#